data_AF-A0A2M9YF80-F1
#
_entry.id   AF-A0A2M9YF80-F1
#
_cell.length_a   1.000
_cell.length_b   1.000
_cell.length_c   1.000
_cell.angle_alpha   90.00
_cell.angle_beta   90.00
_cell.angle_gamma   90.00
#
_symmetry.space_group_name_H-M   'P 1'
#
loop_
_entity.id
_entity.type
_entity.pdbx_description
1 polymer ?
#
loop_
_entity_poly.entity_id
_entity_poly.type
_entity_poly.pdbx_seq_one_letter_code
_entity_poly.pdbx_strand_id
1 'polypeptide(L)'
;MEDGDLLSRALDFYGLPKKFDANLVRSRFRELSRKYHPDSGEYESDLLFKELVQLRDVLLSSLQNDSFTILENSKEDPEGFLFYKLAKQKAAQAIEKYFQFTDGNPVYLKKEDNPALLRLRQELETAKNELEEFLEKFPKSIWKEDTETTLKKISVWFKD
;
A
#
# COMPACT_ATOMS: atom_id res chain seq x y z
N MET A 1 -29.36 -7.38 -1.75
CA MET A 1 -29.07 -8.09 -0.48
C MET A 1 -28.79 -9.55 -0.85
N GLU A 2 -27.66 -9.84 -1.51
CA GLU A 2 -27.36 -11.20 -2.01
C GLU A 2 -25.96 -11.69 -1.58
N ASP A 3 -25.02 -10.78 -1.30
CA ASP A 3 -23.63 -11.14 -0.95
C ASP A 3 -23.48 -11.72 0.48
N GLY A 4 -24.40 -11.39 1.40
CA GLY A 4 -24.37 -11.89 2.79
C GLY A 4 -24.70 -13.38 2.91
N ASP A 5 -25.57 -13.89 2.02
CA ASP A 5 -25.98 -15.30 1.98
C ASP A 5 -24.88 -16.19 1.40
N LEU A 6 -24.15 -15.72 0.39
CA LEU A 6 -23.05 -16.46 -0.24
C LEU A 6 -21.86 -16.64 0.69
N LEU A 7 -21.48 -15.61 1.45
CA LEU A 7 -20.38 -15.71 2.42
C LEU A 7 -20.74 -16.65 3.57
N SER A 8 -21.96 -16.54 4.08
CA SER A 8 -22.45 -17.42 5.16
C SER A 8 -22.47 -18.88 4.72
N ARG A 9 -22.91 -19.14 3.48
CA ARG A 9 -22.85 -20.48 2.87
C ARG A 9 -21.43 -20.97 2.68
N ALA A 10 -20.49 -20.10 2.28
CA ALA A 10 -19.09 -20.45 2.12
C ALA A 10 -18.44 -20.84 3.45
N LEU A 11 -18.76 -20.11 4.53
CA LEU A 11 -18.29 -20.42 5.88
C LEU A 11 -18.81 -21.78 6.37
N ASP A 12 -20.10 -22.05 6.17
CA ASP A 12 -20.71 -23.33 6.53
C ASP A 12 -20.08 -24.49 5.74
N PHE A 13 -19.94 -24.35 4.42
CA PHE A 13 -19.35 -25.36 3.54
C PHE A 13 -17.90 -25.70 3.93
N TYR A 14 -17.10 -24.70 4.31
CA TYR A 14 -15.72 -24.90 4.74
C TYR A 14 -15.59 -25.24 6.24
N GLY A 15 -16.69 -25.21 7.00
CA GLY A 15 -16.67 -25.36 8.45
C GLY A 15 -15.81 -24.31 9.14
N LEU A 16 -15.81 -23.08 8.62
CA LEU A 16 -14.98 -21.98 9.12
C LEU A 16 -15.75 -21.10 10.12
N PRO A 17 -15.07 -20.63 11.18
CA PRO A 17 -15.63 -19.63 12.07
C PRO A 17 -15.78 -18.28 11.36
N LYS A 18 -16.69 -17.41 11.86
CA LYS A 18 -16.90 -16.05 11.34
C LYS A 18 -15.62 -15.18 11.31
N LYS A 19 -14.62 -15.51 12.12
CA LYS A 19 -13.28 -14.92 12.10
C LYS A 19 -12.29 -15.95 11.56
N PHE A 20 -11.82 -15.77 10.34
CA PHE A 20 -10.94 -16.71 9.65
C PHE A 20 -9.80 -15.98 8.95
N ASP A 21 -8.73 -16.70 8.63
CA ASP A 21 -7.54 -16.18 7.94
C ASP A 21 -7.36 -16.84 6.57
N ALA A 22 -6.67 -16.18 5.63
CA ALA A 22 -6.39 -16.71 4.31
C ALA A 22 -5.65 -18.06 4.34
N ASN A 23 -4.76 -18.28 5.32
CA ASN A 23 -4.06 -19.55 5.49
C ASN A 23 -5.01 -20.69 5.92
N LEU A 24 -6.03 -20.37 6.71
CA LEU A 24 -7.03 -21.33 7.15
C LEU A 24 -7.94 -21.74 5.99
N VAL A 25 -8.36 -20.78 5.15
CA VAL A 25 -9.13 -21.04 3.91
C VAL A 25 -8.32 -21.95 2.97
N ARG A 26 -7.03 -21.64 2.76
CA ARG A 26 -6.15 -22.46 1.89
C ARG A 26 -5.95 -23.87 2.41
N SER A 27 -5.82 -24.02 3.73
CA SER A 27 -5.66 -25.34 4.36
C SER A 27 -6.92 -26.18 4.20
N ARG A 28 -8.08 -25.62 4.53
CA ARG A 28 -9.39 -26.28 4.35
C ARG A 28 -9.69 -26.59 2.89
N PHE A 29 -9.36 -25.67 1.97
CA PHE A 29 -9.49 -25.92 0.54
C PHE A 29 -8.70 -27.14 0.09
N ARG A 30 -7.46 -27.31 0.56
CA ARG A 30 -6.63 -28.48 0.19
C ARG A 30 -7.20 -29.79 0.74
N GLU A 31 -7.73 -29.77 1.96
CA GLU A 31 -8.39 -30.93 2.56
C GLU A 31 -9.64 -31.32 1.76
N LEU A 32 -10.52 -30.35 1.51
CA LEU A 32 -11.78 -30.57 0.78
C LEU A 32 -11.54 -30.86 -0.71
N SER A 33 -10.52 -30.26 -1.32
CA SER A 33 -10.16 -30.55 -2.72
C SER A 33 -9.75 -31.99 -2.92
N ARG A 34 -9.09 -32.62 -1.94
CA ARG A 34 -8.76 -34.06 -2.01
C ARG A 34 -10.02 -34.92 -1.91
N LYS A 35 -10.96 -34.52 -1.05
CA LYS A 35 -12.22 -35.25 -0.81
C LYS A 35 -13.22 -35.13 -1.96
N TYR A 36 -13.33 -33.95 -2.56
CA TYR A 36 -14.27 -33.66 -3.65
C TYR A 36 -13.59 -33.68 -5.03
N HIS A 37 -12.34 -34.15 -5.13
CA HIS A 37 -11.68 -34.25 -6.41
C HIS A 37 -12.44 -35.27 -7.29
N PRO A 38 -12.74 -34.96 -8.56
CA PRO A 38 -13.40 -35.91 -9.45
C PRO A 38 -12.59 -37.21 -9.66
N ASP A 39 -11.27 -37.17 -9.43
CA ASP A 39 -10.37 -38.33 -9.50
C ASP A 39 -10.40 -39.21 -8.23
N SER A 40 -10.95 -38.72 -7.11
CA SER A 40 -10.98 -39.47 -5.85
C SER A 40 -12.09 -40.53 -5.78
N GLY A 41 -13.03 -40.53 -6.74
CA GLY A 41 -14.06 -41.56 -6.88
C GLY A 41 -15.18 -41.58 -5.83
N GLU A 42 -15.15 -40.69 -4.82
CA GLU A 42 -16.18 -40.65 -3.75
C GLU A 42 -17.45 -39.85 -4.12
N TYR A 43 -17.40 -38.99 -5.15
CA TYR A 43 -18.53 -38.17 -5.58
C TYR A 43 -18.65 -38.16 -7.11
N GLU A 44 -19.83 -38.46 -7.63
CA GLU A 44 -20.10 -38.57 -9.09
C GLU A 44 -20.10 -37.23 -9.84
N SER A 45 -20.02 -36.09 -9.13
CA SER A 45 -20.31 -34.78 -9.71
C SER A 45 -19.20 -33.75 -9.48
N ASP A 46 -18.59 -33.31 -10.57
CA ASP A 46 -17.69 -32.15 -10.67
C ASP A 46 -18.31 -30.84 -10.13
N LEU A 47 -19.64 -30.83 -9.96
CA LEU A 47 -20.42 -29.75 -9.38
C LEU A 47 -19.93 -29.36 -7.97
N LEU A 48 -19.61 -30.33 -7.11
CA LEU A 48 -19.16 -30.04 -5.74
C LEU A 48 -17.76 -29.40 -5.74
N PHE A 49 -16.90 -29.82 -6.66
CA PHE A 49 -15.57 -29.23 -6.80
C PHE A 49 -15.65 -27.80 -7.35
N LYS A 50 -16.52 -27.55 -8.33
CA LYS A 50 -16.80 -26.20 -8.84
C LYS A 50 -17.35 -25.29 -7.75
N GLU A 51 -18.31 -25.77 -6.96
CA GLU A 51 -18.86 -25.03 -5.83
C GLU A 51 -17.78 -24.73 -4.77
N LEU A 52 -16.92 -25.69 -4.44
CA LEU A 52 -15.77 -25.49 -3.55
C LEU A 52 -14.86 -24.34 -4.03
N VAL A 53 -14.52 -24.32 -5.33
CA VAL A 53 -13.66 -23.27 -5.92
C VAL A 53 -14.36 -21.91 -5.90
N GLN A 54 -15.66 -21.85 -6.22
CA GLN A 54 -16.44 -20.61 -6.19
C GLN A 54 -16.50 -20.02 -4.78
N LEU A 55 -16.80 -20.85 -3.76
CA LEU A 55 -16.88 -20.41 -2.38
C LEU A 55 -15.51 -19.98 -1.81
N ARG A 56 -14.41 -20.59 -2.28
CA ARG A 56 -13.05 -20.12 -1.96
C ARG A 56 -12.86 -18.67 -2.38
N ASP A 57 -13.27 -18.34 -3.59
CA ASP A 57 -13.08 -17.02 -4.18
C ASP A 57 -13.90 -15.95 -3.43
N VAL A 58 -15.12 -16.30 -3.01
CA VAL A 58 -15.95 -15.46 -2.14
C VAL A 58 -15.29 -15.23 -0.78
N LEU A 59 -14.73 -16.26 -0.13
CA LEU A 59 -14.04 -16.12 1.15
C LEU A 59 -12.79 -15.24 1.04
N LEU A 60 -11.99 -15.41 -0.02
CA LEU A 60 -10.79 -14.60 -0.25
C LEU A 60 -11.15 -13.15 -0.60
N SER A 61 -12.19 -12.94 -1.41
CA SER A 61 -12.71 -11.60 -1.73
C SER A 61 -13.27 -10.91 -0.49
N SER A 62 -13.94 -11.65 0.40
CA SER A 62 -14.40 -11.10 1.69
C SER A 62 -13.23 -10.67 2.58
N LEU A 63 -12.13 -11.42 2.63
CA LEU A 63 -10.94 -11.03 3.40
C LEU A 63 -10.24 -9.81 2.79
N GLN A 64 -10.20 -9.73 1.46
CA GLN A 64 -9.71 -8.54 0.77
C GLN A 64 -10.61 -7.35 1.08
N ASN A 65 -11.92 -7.49 0.96
CA ASN A 65 -12.88 -6.43 1.29
C ASN A 65 -12.83 -6.03 2.76
N ASP A 66 -12.65 -6.95 3.72
CA ASP A 66 -12.46 -6.60 5.15
C ASP A 66 -11.15 -5.81 5.34
N SER A 67 -10.07 -6.23 4.66
CA SER A 67 -8.81 -5.48 4.65
C SER A 67 -9.00 -4.08 4.04
N PHE A 68 -9.77 -3.97 2.96
CA PHE A 68 -10.17 -2.70 2.35
C PHE A 68 -11.11 -1.89 3.25
N THR A 69 -11.99 -2.51 4.03
CA THR A 69 -12.93 -1.81 4.92
C THR A 69 -12.24 -1.30 6.20
N ILE A 70 -11.21 -2.02 6.66
CA ILE A 70 -10.30 -1.57 7.72
C ILE A 70 -9.40 -0.43 7.20
N LEU A 71 -9.00 -0.47 5.93
CA LEU A 71 -8.34 0.65 5.23
C LEU A 71 -9.30 1.83 5.01
N GLU A 72 -10.56 1.61 4.60
CA GLU A 72 -11.56 2.66 4.33
C GLU A 72 -12.06 3.36 5.59
N ASN A 73 -11.98 2.74 6.77
CA ASN A 73 -12.19 3.44 8.05
C ASN A 73 -11.05 4.40 8.40
N SER A 74 -9.89 4.29 7.74
CA SER A 74 -8.98 5.42 7.59
C SER A 74 -9.41 6.18 6.36
N LYS A 75 -10.37 7.11 6.50
CA LYS A 75 -10.81 8.01 5.42
C LYS A 75 -9.62 8.36 4.53
N GLU A 76 -9.54 7.73 3.36
CA GLU A 76 -8.56 8.11 2.36
C GLU A 76 -8.91 9.56 2.06
N ASP A 77 -7.96 10.43 2.37
CA ASP A 77 -8.00 11.81 1.97
C ASP A 77 -7.33 11.82 0.60
N PRO A 78 -8.07 11.61 -0.52
CA PRO A 78 -7.46 11.54 -1.85
C PRO A 78 -6.68 12.82 -2.14
N GLU A 79 -7.12 13.94 -1.57
CA GLU A 79 -6.43 15.22 -1.61
C GLU A 79 -5.11 15.18 -0.82
N GLY A 80 -5.12 14.65 0.41
CA GLY A 80 -3.89 14.44 1.19
C GLY A 80 -2.87 13.53 0.52
N PHE A 81 -3.29 12.42 -0.09
CA PHE A 81 -2.38 11.54 -0.83
C PHE A 81 -1.78 12.23 -2.06
N LEU A 82 -2.59 12.95 -2.85
CA LEU A 82 -2.11 13.70 -4.00
C LEU A 82 -1.11 14.78 -3.59
N PHE A 83 -1.40 15.52 -2.51
CA PHE A 83 -0.54 16.57 -1.99
C PHE A 83 0.82 16.02 -1.53
N TYR A 84 0.80 14.95 -0.72
CA TYR A 84 2.00 14.23 -0.29
C TYR A 84 2.81 13.71 -1.48
N LYS A 85 2.16 13.05 -2.44
CA LYS A 85 2.81 12.47 -3.61
C LYS A 85 3.52 13.53 -4.44
N LEU A 86 2.87 14.67 -4.69
CA LEU A 86 3.44 15.78 -5.45
C LEU A 86 4.65 16.39 -4.73
N ALA A 87 4.54 16.67 -3.43
CA ALA A 87 5.63 17.24 -2.65
C ALA A 87 6.86 16.31 -2.61
N LYS A 88 6.63 14.99 -2.45
CA LYS A 88 7.70 13.99 -2.48
C LYS A 88 8.34 13.85 -3.87
N GLN A 89 7.53 13.90 -4.93
CA GLN A 89 8.02 13.86 -6.30
C GLN A 89 8.91 15.07 -6.62
N LYS A 90 8.53 16.27 -6.17
CA LYS A 90 9.36 17.49 -6.32
C LYS A 90 10.69 17.34 -5.60
N ALA A 91 10.70 16.85 -4.35
CA ALA A 91 11.93 16.61 -3.61
C ALA A 91 12.85 15.61 -4.35
N ALA A 92 12.29 14.51 -4.85
CA ALA A 92 13.04 13.52 -5.61
C ALA A 92 13.60 14.09 -6.92
N GLN A 93 12.80 14.86 -7.67
CA GLN A 93 13.23 15.50 -8.91
C GLN A 93 14.34 16.54 -8.68
N ALA A 94 14.28 17.31 -7.61
CA ALA A 94 15.32 18.28 -7.27
C ALA A 94 16.65 17.57 -7.02
N ILE A 95 16.63 16.48 -6.24
CA ILE A 95 17.80 15.65 -5.93
C ILE A 95 18.34 14.98 -7.21
N GLU A 96 17.46 14.41 -8.04
CA GLU A 96 17.84 13.78 -9.30
C GLU A 96 18.49 14.77 -10.26
N LYS A 97 17.89 15.95 -10.46
CA LYS A 97 18.46 17.03 -11.29
C LYS A 97 19.84 17.44 -10.78
N TYR A 98 20.00 17.56 -9.47
CA TYR A 98 21.28 17.88 -8.88
C TYR A 98 22.33 16.82 -9.21
N PHE A 99 22.02 15.54 -9.01
CA PHE A 99 22.93 14.45 -9.33
C PHE A 99 23.26 14.36 -10.82
N GLN A 100 22.27 14.54 -11.70
CA GLN A 100 22.47 14.62 -13.16
C GLN A 100 23.40 15.76 -13.54
N PHE A 101 23.23 16.93 -12.92
CA PHE A 101 24.08 18.09 -13.20
C PHE A 101 25.52 17.92 -12.68
N THR A 102 25.69 17.12 -11.62
CA THR A 102 27.01 16.84 -11.05
C THR A 102 27.74 15.67 -11.72
N ASP A 103 27.13 14.92 -12.64
CA ASP A 103 27.69 13.80 -13.44
C ASP A 103 28.77 12.97 -12.70
N GLY A 104 28.47 12.54 -11.48
CA GLY A 104 29.38 11.70 -10.68
C GLY A 104 30.62 12.40 -10.10
N ASN A 105 30.78 13.72 -10.24
CA ASN A 105 31.81 14.47 -9.53
C ASN A 105 31.45 14.64 -8.04
N PRO A 106 32.43 14.49 -7.14
CA PRO A 106 32.20 14.65 -5.71
C PRO A 106 31.69 16.06 -5.41
N VAL A 107 30.56 16.11 -4.71
CA VAL A 107 29.85 17.32 -4.30
C VAL A 107 30.78 18.25 -3.52
N TYR A 108 31.15 19.38 -4.10
CA TYR A 108 31.74 20.49 -3.34
C TYR A 108 30.64 21.10 -2.45
N LEU A 109 30.76 20.87 -1.14
CA LEU A 109 29.82 21.29 -0.09
C LEU A 109 29.84 22.82 0.18
N LYS A 110 30.73 23.58 -0.47
CA LYS A 110 30.84 25.02 -0.25
C LYS A 110 29.78 25.78 -1.06
N LYS A 111 28.92 26.52 -0.35
CA LYS A 111 27.82 27.34 -0.90
C LYS A 111 28.25 28.32 -1.99
N GLU A 112 29.49 28.80 -1.93
CA GLU A 112 30.02 29.86 -2.80
C GLU A 112 30.47 29.34 -4.18
N ASP A 113 30.72 28.02 -4.32
CA ASP A 113 31.35 27.43 -5.50
C ASP A 113 30.40 26.58 -6.36
N ASN A 114 29.15 26.36 -5.92
CA ASN A 114 28.24 25.41 -6.57
C ASN A 114 26.85 26.02 -6.87
N PRO A 115 26.64 26.61 -8.07
CA PRO A 115 25.33 27.12 -8.47
C PRO A 115 24.25 26.04 -8.56
N ALA A 116 24.62 24.76 -8.76
CA ALA A 116 23.68 23.66 -8.74
C ALA A 116 23.21 23.33 -7.32
N LEU A 117 24.06 23.51 -6.30
CA LEU A 117 23.68 23.32 -4.89
C LEU A 117 22.71 24.42 -4.42
N LEU A 118 22.90 25.66 -4.88
CA LEU A 118 21.97 26.77 -4.60
C LEU A 118 20.58 26.49 -5.20
N ARG A 119 20.53 26.02 -6.46
CA ARG A 119 19.27 25.62 -7.10
C ARG A 119 18.61 24.45 -6.38
N LEU A 120 19.39 23.42 -6.02
CA LEU A 120 18.89 22.30 -5.23
C LEU A 120 18.25 22.78 -3.92
N ARG A 121 18.92 23.68 -3.18
CA ARG A 121 18.40 24.22 -1.92
C ARG A 121 17.09 24.98 -2.12
N GLN A 122 16.97 25.78 -3.18
CA GLN A 122 15.71 26.49 -3.49
C GLN A 122 14.57 25.52 -3.84
N GLU A 123 14.83 24.52 -4.68
CA GLU A 123 13.81 23.51 -5.04
C GLU A 123 13.43 22.65 -3.82
N LEU A 124 14.41 22.27 -2.98
CA LEU A 124 14.17 21.54 -1.74
C LEU A 124 13.45 22.37 -0.67
N GLU A 125 13.69 23.68 -0.60
CA GLU A 125 12.99 24.58 0.32
C GLU A 125 11.51 24.67 -0.04
N THR A 126 11.20 24.74 -1.34
CA THR A 126 9.83 24.68 -1.83
C THR A 126 9.16 23.37 -1.44
N ALA A 127 9.82 22.23 -1.69
CA ALA A 127 9.31 20.91 -1.32
C ALA A 127 9.18 20.74 0.20
N LYS A 128 10.09 21.31 0.99
CA LYS A 128 10.04 21.31 2.46
C LYS A 128 8.79 22.02 2.96
N ASN A 129 8.52 23.22 2.45
CA ASN A 129 7.34 24.00 2.82
C ASN A 129 6.03 23.26 2.46
N GLU A 130 5.97 22.60 1.30
CA GLU A 130 4.81 21.79 0.92
C GLU A 130 4.64 20.55 1.81
N LEU A 131 5.73 19.90 2.23
CA LEU A 131 5.70 18.78 3.17
C LEU A 131 5.30 19.23 4.59
N GLU A 132 5.72 20.42 5.04
CA GLU A 132 5.29 20.99 6.32
C GLU A 132 3.81 21.38 6.27
N GLU A 133 3.33 22.01 5.20
CA GLU A 133 1.92 22.31 5.00
C GLU A 133 1.05 21.04 4.97
N PHE A 134 1.58 19.95 4.39
CA PHE A 134 0.93 18.64 4.43
C PHE A 134 0.75 18.14 5.87
N LEU A 135 1.76 18.29 6.73
CA LEU A 135 1.67 17.85 8.14
C LEU A 135 0.65 18.67 8.93
N GLU A 136 0.50 19.96 8.60
CA GLU A 136 -0.50 20.84 9.21
C GLU A 136 -1.92 20.53 8.74
N LYS A 137 -2.10 20.31 7.43
CA LYS A 137 -3.42 20.02 6.83
C LYS A 137 -3.89 18.59 7.10
N PHE A 138 -2.97 17.62 7.17
CA PHE A 138 -3.29 16.20 7.30
C PHE A 138 -2.59 15.53 8.50
N PRO A 139 -2.85 15.99 9.75
CA PRO A 139 -2.16 15.50 10.94
C PRO A 139 -2.49 14.04 11.32
N LYS A 140 -3.56 13.48 10.73
CA LYS A 140 -4.01 12.08 10.91
C LYS A 140 -3.69 11.19 9.71
N SER A 141 -2.92 11.68 8.74
CA SER A 141 -2.58 10.90 7.55
C SER A 141 -1.61 9.75 7.89
N ILE A 142 -1.79 8.61 7.22
CA ILE A 142 -0.86 7.47 7.27
C ILE A 142 0.54 7.83 6.76
N TRP A 143 0.64 8.89 5.93
CA TRP A 143 1.90 9.35 5.34
C TRP A 143 2.68 10.31 6.23
N LYS A 144 2.15 10.68 7.39
CA LYS A 144 2.79 11.61 8.32
C LYS A 144 4.21 11.17 8.69
N GLU A 145 4.38 9.92 9.09
CA GLU A 145 5.68 9.39 9.54
C GLU A 145 6.72 9.37 8.39
N ASP A 146 6.29 9.03 7.18
CA ASP A 146 7.15 9.10 5.98
C ASP A 146 7.51 10.54 5.64
N THR A 147 6.55 11.47 5.72
CA THR A 147 6.81 12.91 5.49
C THR A 147 7.83 13.46 6.48
N GLU A 148 7.69 13.16 7.78
CA GLU A 148 8.67 13.56 8.80
C GLU A 148 10.07 13.00 8.52
N THR A 149 10.14 11.74 8.06
CA THR A 149 11.40 11.11 7.66
C THR A 149 12.01 11.78 6.43
N THR A 150 11.19 12.14 5.45
CA THR A 150 11.61 12.85 4.24
C THR A 150 12.11 14.25 4.57
N LEU A 151 11.44 15.00 5.45
CA LEU A 151 11.89 16.30 5.94
C LEU A 151 13.25 16.22 6.65
N LYS A 152 13.49 15.18 7.46
CA LYS A 152 14.80 14.94 8.10
C LYS A 152 15.90 14.72 7.06
N LYS A 153 15.62 13.94 6.00
CA LYS A 153 16.57 13.70 4.90
C LYS A 153 16.87 14.98 4.13
N ILE A 154 15.84 15.77 3.82
CA ILE A 154 15.98 17.04 3.11
C ILE A 154 16.79 18.05 3.95
N SER A 155 16.60 18.07 5.27
CA SER A 155 17.32 18.96 6.20
C SER A 155 18.84 18.81 6.18
N VAL A 156 19.36 17.64 5.78
CA VAL A 156 20.81 17.40 5.63
C VAL A 156 21.42 18.32 4.56
N TRP A 157 20.66 18.67 3.52
CA TRP A 157 21.12 19.54 2.43
C TRP A 157 21.22 21.02 2.82
N PHE A 158 20.63 21.39 3.96
CA PHE A 158 20.66 22.76 4.50
C PHE A 158 21.69 22.96 5.61
N LYS A 159 22.23 21.88 6.19
CA LYS A 159 23.37 21.97 7.12
C LYS A 159 24.59 22.54 6.40
N ASP A 160 25.27 23.44 7.08
CA ASP A 160 26.54 24.05 6.67
C ASP A 160 27.70 23.27 7.31
#